data_AF-A0A1I6GHV2-F1
#
_entry.id   AF-A0A1I6GHV2-F1
#
_cell.length_a   1.000
_cell.length_b   1.000
_cell.length_c   1.000
_cell.angle_alpha   90.00
_cell.angle_beta   90.00
_cell.angle_gamma   90.00
#
_symmetry.space_group_name_H-M   'P 1'
#
loop_
_entity.id
_entity.type
_entity.pdbx_description
1 polymer ?
#
loop_
_entity_poly.entity_id
_entity_poly.type
_entity_poly.pdbx_seq_one_letter_code
_entity_poly.pdbx_strand_id
1 'polypeptide(L)'
;MSRGATDSETEARQVRPREDNDELGRWLEDLFDGTAEATVLGLPALVVAAFSGDFVASSAALGAAVALSVGVAAYRNGRLSLGPEWPPFSVFYAAVRTLWYNVVYLVAVFGTVGAGVFSPTPPDLAAAIVAGFVVGTAGLLAFPFVANGVESARRL
;
A
#
# COMPACT_ATOMS: atom_id res chain seq x y z
N MET A 1 1.82 -45.14 24.15
CA MET A 1 1.83 -43.82 23.49
C MET A 1 2.22 -44.05 22.04
N SER A 2 1.27 -44.09 21.11
CA SER A 2 1.58 -44.24 19.68
C SER A 2 2.19 -42.94 19.18
N ARG A 3 3.42 -43.00 18.67
CA ARG A 3 3.98 -41.93 17.83
C ARG A 3 3.09 -41.88 16.58
N GLY A 4 2.41 -40.78 16.37
CA GLY A 4 1.63 -40.56 15.15
C GLY A 4 2.56 -40.74 13.97
N ALA A 5 2.28 -41.76 13.15
CA ALA A 5 2.94 -41.93 11.87
C ALA A 5 2.45 -40.77 10.99
N THR A 6 3.25 -39.72 10.91
CA THR A 6 3.11 -38.71 9.86
C THR A 6 3.26 -39.43 8.53
N ASP A 7 2.29 -39.22 7.64
CA ASP A 7 2.31 -39.78 6.30
C ASP A 7 3.61 -39.38 5.60
N SER A 8 4.31 -40.37 5.04
CA SER A 8 5.58 -40.18 4.33
C SER A 8 5.48 -39.14 3.21
N GLU A 9 4.30 -38.96 2.61
CA GLU A 9 4.07 -37.88 1.63
C GLU A 9 4.08 -36.50 2.28
N THR A 10 3.64 -36.38 3.53
CA THR A 10 3.67 -35.13 4.29
C THR A 10 5.09 -34.77 4.68
N GLU A 11 5.91 -35.75 5.06
CA GLU A 11 7.34 -35.57 5.33
C GLU A 11 8.12 -35.22 4.06
N ALA A 12 7.81 -35.86 2.93
CA ALA A 12 8.44 -35.58 1.64
C ALA A 12 8.14 -34.16 1.12
N ARG A 13 6.95 -33.60 1.44
CA ARG A 13 6.60 -32.21 1.10
C ARG A 13 7.34 -31.18 1.95
N GLN A 14 7.71 -31.50 3.20
CA GLN A 14 8.49 -30.60 4.06
C GLN A 14 9.97 -30.53 3.65
N VAL A 15 10.49 -31.58 3.01
CA VAL A 15 11.91 -31.70 2.63
C VAL A 15 12.18 -31.27 1.19
N ARG A 16 11.14 -31.00 0.38
CA ARG A 16 11.36 -30.42 -0.95
C ARG A 16 12.09 -29.07 -0.80
N PRO A 17 13.22 -28.86 -1.50
CA PRO A 17 13.73 -27.52 -1.71
C PRO A 17 12.57 -26.68 -2.22
N ARG A 18 12.27 -25.54 -1.58
CA ARG A 18 11.26 -24.62 -2.09
C ARG A 18 11.61 -24.36 -3.55
N GLU A 19 10.68 -24.66 -4.46
CA GLU A 19 10.81 -24.26 -5.86
C GLU A 19 11.06 -22.74 -5.84
N ASP A 20 12.11 -22.30 -6.53
CA ASP A 20 12.45 -20.88 -6.61
C ASP A 20 11.20 -20.12 -7.09
N ASN A 21 10.80 -19.09 -6.34
CA ASN A 21 9.61 -18.33 -6.66
C ASN A 21 9.78 -17.73 -8.07
N ASP A 22 8.87 -18.04 -8.99
CA ASP A 22 8.91 -17.55 -10.37
C ASP A 22 8.64 -16.03 -10.42
N GLU A 23 8.78 -15.41 -11.59
CA GLU A 23 8.60 -13.95 -11.71
C GLU A 23 7.22 -13.48 -11.27
N LEU A 24 6.18 -14.30 -11.52
CA LEU A 24 4.82 -14.01 -11.12
C LEU A 24 4.66 -14.12 -9.60
N GLY A 25 5.18 -15.18 -9.00
CA GLY A 25 5.13 -15.43 -7.57
C GLY A 25 5.90 -14.38 -6.77
N ARG A 26 7.05 -13.90 -7.26
CA ARG A 26 7.77 -12.76 -6.68
C ARG A 26 6.94 -11.48 -6.75
N TRP A 27 6.31 -11.22 -7.90
CA TRP A 27 5.44 -10.05 -8.05
C TRP A 27 4.22 -10.11 -7.11
N LEU A 28 3.61 -11.29 -6.93
CA LEU A 28 2.50 -11.48 -6.00
C LEU A 28 2.94 -11.30 -4.55
N GLU A 29 4.13 -11.77 -4.19
CA GLU A 29 4.74 -11.56 -2.88
C GLU A 29 4.97 -10.06 -2.61
N ASP A 30 5.58 -9.34 -3.56
CA ASP A 30 5.77 -7.89 -3.47
C ASP A 30 4.43 -7.12 -3.40
N LEU A 31 3.42 -7.58 -4.13
CA LEU A 31 2.08 -6.99 -4.11
C LEU A 31 1.40 -7.21 -2.76
N PHE A 32 1.51 -8.42 -2.20
CA PHE A 32 0.98 -8.72 -0.87
C PHE A 32 1.66 -7.87 0.20
N ASP A 33 2.98 -7.79 0.15
CA ASP A 33 3.78 -6.97 1.05
C ASP A 33 3.47 -5.47 0.92
N GLY A 34 3.39 -4.96 -0.31
CA GLY A 34 3.02 -3.57 -0.59
C GLY A 34 1.62 -3.25 -0.09
N THR A 35 0.69 -4.19 -0.24
CA THR A 35 -0.68 -4.07 0.29
C THR A 35 -0.70 -4.07 1.81
N ALA A 36 0.01 -5.01 2.43
CA ALA A 36 0.12 -5.09 3.88
C ALA A 36 0.74 -3.81 4.46
N GLU A 37 1.79 -3.31 3.84
CA GLU A 37 2.44 -2.06 4.23
C GLU A 37 1.49 -0.86 4.12
N ALA A 38 0.88 -0.66 2.95
CA ALA A 38 -0.03 0.46 2.71
C ALA A 38 -1.26 0.43 3.63
N THR A 39 -1.77 -0.77 3.93
CA THR A 39 -2.95 -0.96 4.78
C THR A 39 -2.61 -0.79 6.25
N VAL A 40 -1.56 -1.43 6.74
CA VAL A 40 -1.18 -1.39 8.17
C VAL A 40 -0.69 -0.01 8.56
N LEU A 41 0.21 0.59 7.77
CA LEU A 41 0.75 1.91 8.08
C LEU A 41 -0.28 3.02 7.81
N GLY A 42 -1.20 2.82 6.86
CA GLY A 42 -2.30 3.75 6.57
C GLY A 42 -3.58 3.52 7.39
N LEU A 43 -3.58 2.56 8.32
CA LEU A 43 -4.79 2.08 8.98
C LEU A 43 -5.60 3.19 9.66
N PRO A 44 -5.02 4.16 10.40
CA PRO A 44 -5.80 5.21 11.04
C PRO A 44 -6.68 6.01 10.04
N ALA A 45 -6.13 6.41 8.89
CA ALA A 45 -6.88 7.14 7.87
C ALA A 45 -7.92 6.25 7.16
N LEU A 46 -7.61 4.97 6.93
CA LEU A 46 -8.56 4.01 6.38
C LEU A 46 -9.76 3.78 7.31
N VAL A 47 -9.52 3.74 8.62
CA VAL A 47 -10.58 3.68 9.64
C VAL A 47 -11.45 4.94 9.57
N VAL A 48 -10.84 6.13 9.47
CA VAL A 48 -11.61 7.38 9.30
C VAL A 48 -12.48 7.33 8.04
N ALA A 49 -11.95 6.86 6.91
CA ALA A 49 -12.72 6.73 5.67
C ALA A 49 -13.90 5.76 5.84
N ALA A 50 -13.65 4.57 6.39
CA ALA A 50 -14.65 3.52 6.58
C ALA A 50 -15.77 3.93 7.55
N PHE A 51 -15.44 4.65 8.62
CA PHE A 51 -16.40 5.08 9.65
C PHE A 51 -16.95 6.49 9.43
N SER A 52 -16.60 7.16 8.33
CA SER A 52 -17.15 8.48 7.97
C SER A 52 -18.66 8.45 7.66
N GLY A 53 -19.18 7.28 7.26
CA GLY A 53 -20.54 7.14 6.73
C GLY A 53 -20.71 7.68 5.29
N ASP A 54 -19.62 8.08 4.65
CA ASP A 54 -19.61 8.66 3.31
C ASP A 54 -19.06 7.64 2.28
N PHE A 55 -19.89 7.28 1.29
CA PHE A 55 -19.52 6.35 0.23
C PHE A 55 -18.47 6.94 -0.73
N VAL A 56 -18.47 8.25 -0.96
CA VAL A 56 -17.48 8.95 -1.78
C VAL A 56 -16.12 8.89 -1.08
N ALA A 57 -16.09 9.16 0.23
CA ALA A 57 -14.89 9.02 1.06
C ALA A 57 -14.30 7.61 0.96
N SER A 58 -15.13 6.58 1.17
CA SER A 58 -14.71 5.18 1.12
C SER A 58 -14.20 4.77 -0.26
N SER A 59 -14.85 5.27 -1.32
CA SER A 59 -14.48 5.02 -2.71
C SER A 59 -13.12 5.65 -3.06
N ALA A 60 -12.88 6.90 -2.64
CA ALA A 60 -11.59 7.55 -2.83
C ALA A 60 -10.47 6.86 -2.04
N ALA A 61 -10.72 6.47 -0.79
CA ALA A 61 -9.77 5.72 0.01
C ALA A 61 -9.38 4.38 -0.65
N LEU A 62 -10.34 3.67 -1.25
CA LEU A 62 -10.10 2.43 -1.99
C LEU A 62 -9.17 2.67 -3.19
N GLY A 63 -9.44 3.71 -3.98
CA GLY A 63 -8.59 4.08 -5.11
C GLY A 63 -7.14 4.37 -4.69
N ALA A 64 -6.97 5.17 -3.64
CA ALA A 64 -5.66 5.48 -3.08
C ALA A 64 -4.95 4.23 -2.54
N ALA A 65 -5.69 3.31 -1.90
CA ALA A 65 -5.14 2.07 -1.37
C ALA A 65 -4.60 1.18 -2.50
N VAL A 66 -5.36 1.04 -3.59
CA VAL A 66 -4.90 0.28 -4.76
C VAL A 66 -3.63 0.89 -5.35
N ALA A 67 -3.59 2.22 -5.52
CA ALA A 67 -2.42 2.92 -6.05
C ALA A 67 -1.17 2.73 -5.17
N LEU A 68 -1.29 2.88 -3.85
CA LEU A 68 -0.19 2.66 -2.92
C LEU A 68 0.27 1.20 -2.90
N SER A 69 -0.65 0.24 -2.82
CA SER A 69 -0.33 -1.19 -2.79
C SER A 69 0.44 -1.64 -4.03
N VAL A 70 -0.07 -1.31 -5.23
CA VAL A 70 0.58 -1.68 -6.49
C VAL A 70 1.87 -0.88 -6.69
N GLY A 71 1.86 0.39 -6.31
CA GLY A 71 3.00 1.28 -6.45
C GLY A 71 4.21 0.88 -5.62
N VAL A 72 3.99 0.58 -4.32
CA VAL A 72 5.05 0.12 -3.42
C VAL A 72 5.63 -1.20 -3.92
N ALA A 73 4.77 -2.12 -4.37
CA ALA A 73 5.21 -3.39 -4.97
C ALA A 73 6.07 -3.16 -6.23
N ALA A 74 5.67 -2.22 -7.09
CA ALA A 74 6.41 -1.89 -8.30
C ALA A 74 7.80 -1.28 -7.99
N TYR A 75 7.91 -0.43 -6.96
CA TYR A 75 9.20 0.09 -6.50
C TYR A 75 10.09 -1.01 -5.91
N ARG A 76 9.52 -1.92 -5.09
CA ARG A 76 10.26 -3.03 -4.47
C ARG A 76 10.86 -4.00 -5.49
N ASN A 77 10.10 -4.33 -6.54
CA ASN A 77 10.57 -5.21 -7.62
C ASN A 77 11.41 -4.47 -8.69
N GLY A 78 11.77 -3.19 -8.45
CA GLY A 78 12.56 -2.38 -9.39
C GLY A 78 11.85 -2.09 -10.73
N ARG A 79 10.55 -2.39 -10.85
CA ARG A 79 9.74 -2.10 -12.04
C ARG A 79 9.40 -0.62 -12.16
N LEU A 80 9.54 0.13 -11.07
CA LEU A 80 9.39 1.58 -11.02
C LEU A 80 10.63 2.20 -10.35
N SER A 81 11.26 3.17 -11.03
CA SER A 81 12.48 3.85 -10.56
C SER A 81 12.43 5.34 -10.89
N LEU A 82 11.37 6.01 -10.42
CA LEU A 82 11.21 7.45 -10.58
C LEU A 82 11.70 8.20 -9.34
N GLY A 83 12.61 9.16 -9.54
CA GLY A 83 13.15 10.03 -8.50
C GLY A 83 14.30 9.40 -7.70
N PRO A 84 14.54 9.89 -6.46
CA PRO A 84 15.45 9.25 -5.51
C PRO A 84 15.11 7.78 -5.28
N GLU A 85 16.09 7.00 -4.82
CA GLU A 85 15.88 5.60 -4.47
C GLU A 85 14.78 5.46 -3.40
N TRP A 86 13.94 4.43 -3.56
CA TRP A 86 12.91 4.13 -2.58
C TRP A 86 13.57 3.81 -1.23
N PRO A 87 13.19 4.49 -0.13
CA PRO A 87 13.90 4.34 1.15
C PRO A 87 13.91 2.89 1.63
N PRO A 88 14.99 2.39 2.25
CA PRO A 88 15.02 1.04 2.81
C PRO A 88 14.06 0.90 3.99
N PHE A 89 13.64 -0.33 4.30
CA PHE A 89 12.78 -0.57 5.45
C PHE A 89 13.59 -0.47 6.76
N SER A 90 13.28 0.53 7.58
CA SER A 90 13.81 0.71 8.94
C SER A 90 12.71 1.25 9.85
N VAL A 91 12.86 1.16 11.18
CA VAL A 91 11.85 1.69 12.13
C VAL A 91 11.57 3.17 11.88
N PHE A 92 12.61 3.94 11.56
CA PHE A 92 12.49 5.35 11.22
C PHE A 92 11.63 5.55 9.96
N TYR A 93 11.97 4.86 8.86
CA TYR A 93 11.20 4.98 7.61
C TYR A 93 9.80 4.39 7.72
N ALA A 94 9.58 3.38 8.56
CA ALA A 94 8.24 2.90 8.87
C ALA A 94 7.40 4.03 9.50
N ALA A 95 7.94 4.79 10.45
CA ALA A 95 7.23 5.94 11.03
C ALA A 95 6.97 7.05 10.00
N VAL A 96 7.94 7.36 9.15
CA VAL A 96 7.77 8.36 8.06
C VAL A 96 6.70 7.91 7.07
N ARG A 97 6.70 6.63 6.67
CA ARG A 97 5.68 6.04 5.79
C ARG A 97 4.31 6.02 6.43
N THR A 98 4.21 5.71 7.72
CA THR A 98 2.94 5.82 8.48
C THR A 98 2.37 7.23 8.35
N LEU A 99 3.15 8.25 8.68
CA LEU A 99 2.67 9.63 8.56
C LEU A 99 2.29 9.98 7.11
N TRP A 100 3.15 9.62 6.16
CA TRP A 100 2.93 9.93 4.75
C TRP A 100 1.69 9.25 4.16
N TYR A 101 1.53 7.94 4.35
CA TYR A 101 0.37 7.21 3.83
C TYR A 101 -0.92 7.72 4.43
N ASN A 102 -0.96 8.01 5.74
CA ASN A 102 -2.13 8.63 6.35
C ASN A 102 -2.44 9.99 5.71
N VAL A 103 -1.44 10.85 5.46
CA VAL A 103 -1.66 12.12 4.74
C VAL A 103 -2.23 11.88 3.35
N VAL A 104 -1.66 10.95 2.57
CA VAL A 104 -2.14 10.63 1.21
C VAL A 104 -3.60 10.15 1.24
N TYR A 105 -3.95 9.25 2.16
CA TYR A 105 -5.32 8.79 2.32
C TYR A 105 -6.27 9.92 2.74
N LEU A 106 -5.89 10.76 3.70
CA LEU A 106 -6.72 11.87 4.14
C LEU A 106 -6.92 12.91 3.02
N VAL A 107 -5.88 13.18 2.22
CA VAL A 107 -6.00 14.06 1.04
C VAL A 107 -6.91 13.43 -0.01
N ALA A 108 -6.80 12.12 -0.27
CA ALA A 108 -7.69 11.43 -1.20
C ALA A 108 -9.15 11.53 -0.72
N VAL A 109 -9.41 11.26 0.55
CA VAL A 109 -10.75 11.30 1.16
C VAL A 109 -11.31 12.71 1.18
N PHE A 110 -10.66 13.62 1.91
CA PHE A 110 -11.19 14.98 2.12
C PHE A 110 -11.06 15.86 0.88
N GLY A 111 -10.08 15.61 0.01
CA GLY A 111 -9.99 16.29 -1.28
C GLY A 111 -11.14 15.92 -2.20
N THR A 112 -11.50 14.64 -2.26
CA THR A 112 -12.61 14.16 -3.10
C THR A 112 -13.96 14.63 -2.54
N VAL A 113 -14.19 14.46 -1.23
CA VAL A 113 -15.44 14.90 -0.57
C VAL A 113 -15.56 16.43 -0.60
N GLY A 114 -14.50 17.13 -0.22
CA GLY A 114 -14.47 18.60 -0.13
C GLY A 114 -14.59 19.30 -1.48
N ALA A 115 -14.23 18.63 -2.59
CA ALA A 115 -14.46 19.16 -3.93
C ALA A 115 -15.95 19.32 -4.24
N GLY A 116 -16.84 18.54 -3.61
CA GLY A 116 -18.29 18.66 -3.79
C GLY A 116 -18.80 18.32 -5.20
N VAL A 117 -18.00 17.61 -6.00
CA VAL A 117 -18.30 17.29 -7.41
C VAL A 117 -18.78 15.85 -7.61
N PHE A 118 -18.85 15.04 -6.54
CA PHE A 118 -19.27 13.63 -6.59
C PHE A 118 -20.52 13.41 -5.74
N SER A 119 -21.47 12.63 -6.24
CA SER A 119 -22.65 12.17 -5.50
C SER A 119 -22.55 10.67 -5.19
N PRO A 120 -23.35 10.11 -4.27
CA PRO A 120 -23.37 8.67 -3.99
C PRO A 120 -24.13 7.88 -5.07
N THR A 121 -23.78 8.09 -6.33
CA THR A 121 -24.31 7.35 -7.48
C THR A 121 -23.22 6.41 -8.02
N PRO A 122 -23.55 5.25 -8.61
CA PRO A 122 -22.54 4.32 -9.13
C PRO A 122 -21.46 4.95 -10.04
N PRO A 123 -21.79 5.82 -11.04
CA PRO A 123 -20.75 6.42 -11.88
C PRO A 123 -19.85 7.40 -11.10
N ASP A 124 -20.41 8.17 -10.18
CA ASP A 124 -19.63 9.13 -9.38
C ASP A 124 -18.73 8.42 -8.36
N LEU A 125 -19.19 7.31 -7.78
CA LEU A 125 -18.34 6.48 -6.92
C LEU A 125 -17.17 5.87 -7.70
N ALA A 126 -17.40 5.41 -8.93
CA ALA A 126 -16.32 4.96 -9.81
C ALA A 126 -15.34 6.10 -10.13
N ALA A 127 -15.84 7.31 -10.38
CA ALA A 127 -15.00 8.48 -10.60
C ALA A 127 -14.23 8.89 -9.32
N ALA A 128 -14.83 8.74 -8.14
CA ALA A 128 -14.17 8.95 -6.85
C ALA A 128 -13.04 7.95 -6.61
N ILE A 129 -13.20 6.68 -6.99
CA ILE A 129 -12.11 5.68 -6.99
C ILE A 129 -10.96 6.18 -7.88
N VAL A 130 -11.25 6.64 -9.10
CA VAL A 130 -10.22 7.15 -10.02
C VAL A 130 -9.52 8.38 -9.43
N ALA A 131 -10.27 9.32 -8.84
CA ALA A 131 -9.70 10.49 -8.18
C ALA A 131 -8.77 10.09 -7.02
N GLY A 132 -9.20 9.17 -6.16
CA GLY A 132 -8.39 8.61 -5.10
C GLY A 132 -7.13 7.90 -5.60
N PHE A 133 -7.24 7.14 -6.70
CA PHE A 133 -6.11 6.48 -7.35
C PHE A 133 -5.08 7.49 -7.86
N VAL A 134 -5.52 8.59 -8.46
CA VAL A 134 -4.64 9.68 -8.92
C VAL A 134 -3.91 10.32 -7.74
N VAL A 135 -4.61 10.61 -6.64
CA VAL A 135 -3.99 11.13 -5.42
C VAL A 135 -2.99 10.14 -4.83
N GLY A 136 -3.35 8.86 -4.75
CA GLY A 136 -2.47 7.80 -4.27
C GLY A 136 -1.19 7.67 -5.11
N THR A 137 -1.33 7.78 -6.43
CA THR A 137 -0.18 7.74 -7.36
C THR A 137 0.69 8.99 -7.19
N ALA A 138 0.11 10.18 -7.07
CA ALA A 138 0.87 11.40 -6.80
C ALA A 138 1.63 11.31 -5.46
N GLY A 139 0.97 10.80 -4.41
CA GLY A 139 1.56 10.57 -3.09
C GLY A 139 2.69 9.55 -3.13
N LEU A 140 2.51 8.45 -3.87
CA LEU A 140 3.54 7.44 -4.09
C LEU A 140 4.78 8.05 -4.77
N LEU A 141 4.58 8.77 -5.87
CA LEU A 141 5.68 9.36 -6.66
C LEU A 141 6.41 10.48 -5.92
N ALA A 142 5.72 11.19 -5.03
CA ALA A 142 6.32 12.24 -4.21
C ALA A 142 7.10 11.67 -3.00
N PHE A 143 6.80 10.44 -2.56
CA PHE A 143 7.38 9.89 -1.32
C PHE A 143 8.92 9.84 -1.30
N PRO A 144 9.63 9.40 -2.35
CA PRO A 144 11.10 9.34 -2.32
C PRO A 144 11.74 10.71 -2.06
N PHE A 145 11.14 11.79 -2.58
CA PHE A 145 11.61 13.15 -2.35
C PHE A 145 11.37 13.61 -0.90
N VAL A 146 10.20 13.28 -0.34
CA VAL A 146 9.86 13.58 1.06
C VAL A 146 10.81 12.85 2.00
N ALA A 147 11.04 11.56 1.76
CA ALA A 147 11.93 10.76 2.57
C ALA A 147 13.37 11.26 2.52
N ASN A 148 13.86 11.66 1.33
CA ASN A 148 15.19 12.27 1.18
C ASN A 148 15.30 13.60 1.94
N GLY A 149 14.27 14.45 1.87
CA GLY A 149 14.21 15.71 2.62
C GLY A 149 14.24 15.49 4.14
N VAL A 150 13.46 14.52 4.63
CA VAL A 150 13.42 14.15 6.06
C VAL A 150 14.78 13.61 6.53
N GLU A 151 15.43 12.75 5.75
CA GLU A 151 16.76 12.23 6.06
C GLU A 151 17.82 13.35 6.06
N SER A 152 17.73 14.30 5.13
CA SER A 152 18.62 15.46 5.10
C SER A 152 18.46 16.33 6.35
N ALA A 153 17.22 16.58 6.77
CA ALA A 153 16.92 17.35 7.98
C ALA A 153 17.41 16.66 9.27
N ARG A 154 17.40 15.32 9.31
CA ARG A 154 17.89 14.53 10.45
C ARG A 154 19.41 14.65 10.66
N ARG A 155 20.16 14.99 9.62
CA ARG A 155 21.64 15.09 9.65
C ARG A 155 22.15 16.48 10.03
N LEU A 156 21.26 17.48 10.11
CA LEU A 156 21.53 18.84 10.57
C LEU A 156 21.43 18.92 12.09
#